data_AF-A0A845M2F5-F1
#
_entry.id   AF-A0A845M2F5-F1
#
_cell.length_a   1.000
_cell.length_b   1.000
_cell.length_c   1.000
_cell.angle_alpha   90.00
_cell.angle_beta   90.00
_cell.angle_gamma   90.00
#
_symmetry.space_group_name_H-M   'P 1'
#
loop_
_entity.id
_entity.type
_entity.pdbx_description
1 polymer ?
#
loop_
_entity_poly.entity_id
_entity_poly.type
_entity_poly.pdbx_seq_one_letter_code
_entity_poly.pdbx_strand_id
1 'polypeptide(L)'
;MSQPTTWGCPRAADAPQTPEQVADRVDDSLDALLSNNSGTARPAYAVAGMTWHDSANGVWYLFDGTDDWPINIRSGSSNVLGSVAGTDAITATLTPTLTAYAELTTVLLVTAAANTGAVTLDIDGVGAKSVVKAAGTALSGGDLVSGGAYTLWYDGANDRFQVVGL
;
A
#
# COMPACT_ATOMS: atom_id res chain seq x y z
N MET A 1 5.63 -13.40 -25.93
CA MET A 1 4.28 -13.99 -26.00
C MET A 1 3.46 -13.13 -26.95
N SER A 2 3.05 -13.68 -28.09
CA SER A 2 2.26 -12.96 -29.11
C SER A 2 0.92 -13.67 -29.27
N GLN A 3 -0.03 -13.35 -28.40
CA GLN A 3 -1.37 -13.92 -28.52
C GLN A 3 -2.07 -13.36 -29.77
N PRO A 4 -2.82 -14.19 -30.53
CA PRO A 4 -3.72 -13.72 -31.56
C PRO A 4 -4.86 -12.89 -30.97
N THR A 5 -5.25 -11.83 -31.69
CA THR A 5 -6.30 -10.86 -31.31
C THR A 5 -7.72 -11.43 -31.26
N THR A 6 -7.90 -12.73 -31.48
CA THR A 6 -9.22 -13.41 -31.50
C THR A 6 -9.16 -14.77 -30.79
N TRP A 7 -10.06 -14.97 -29.83
CA TRP A 7 -10.32 -16.27 -29.21
C TRP A 7 -11.06 -17.19 -30.20
N GLY A 8 -10.59 -18.42 -30.40
CA GLY A 8 -11.24 -19.43 -31.26
C GLY A 8 -10.24 -20.46 -31.80
N CYS A 9 -10.66 -21.51 -32.51
CA CYS A 9 -9.79 -22.34 -33.37
C CYS A 9 -9.35 -21.50 -34.60
N PRO A 10 -8.16 -21.64 -35.22
CA PRO A 10 -7.86 -20.85 -36.40
C PRO A 10 -8.79 -21.33 -37.52
N ARG A 11 -9.76 -20.48 -37.89
CA ARG A 11 -10.73 -20.75 -38.95
C ARG A 11 -10.30 -20.04 -40.22
N ALA A 12 -9.13 -20.38 -40.75
CA ALA A 12 -8.84 -20.02 -42.12
C ALA A 12 -9.77 -20.87 -43.01
N ALA A 13 -10.60 -20.23 -43.82
CA ALA A 13 -11.50 -20.94 -44.73
C ALA A 13 -10.73 -21.81 -45.75
N ASP A 14 -9.43 -21.53 -45.96
CA ASP A 14 -8.68 -22.02 -47.12
C ASP A 14 -7.33 -22.72 -46.80
N ALA A 15 -6.99 -23.00 -45.52
CA ALA A 15 -5.79 -23.79 -45.19
C ALA A 15 -5.91 -24.56 -43.85
N PRO A 16 -5.69 -25.89 -43.85
CA PRO A 16 -5.66 -26.67 -42.61
C PRO A 16 -4.51 -26.22 -41.71
N GLN A 17 -4.78 -26.10 -40.42
CA GLN A 17 -3.79 -25.76 -39.40
C GLN A 17 -3.07 -27.03 -38.95
N THR A 18 -1.76 -26.99 -38.77
CA THR A 18 -1.02 -28.14 -38.22
C THR A 18 -1.28 -28.28 -36.72
N PRO A 19 -1.15 -29.48 -36.15
CA PRO A 19 -1.23 -29.69 -34.70
C PRO A 19 -0.32 -28.74 -33.90
N GLU A 20 0.88 -28.47 -34.41
CA GLU A 20 1.87 -27.57 -33.78
C GLU A 20 1.37 -26.13 -33.72
N GLN A 21 0.79 -25.61 -34.83
CA GLN A 21 0.20 -24.27 -34.85
C GLN A 21 -0.97 -24.11 -33.87
N VAL A 22 -1.71 -25.20 -33.64
CA VAL A 22 -2.78 -25.23 -32.65
C VAL A 22 -2.20 -25.26 -31.23
N ALA A 23 -1.15 -26.06 -31.00
CA ALA A 23 -0.48 -26.18 -29.70
C ALA A 23 0.16 -24.86 -29.26
N ASP A 24 1.00 -24.23 -30.11
CA ASP A 24 1.70 -22.98 -29.79
C ASP A 24 0.73 -21.89 -29.30
N ARG A 25 -0.43 -21.82 -29.95
CA ARG A 25 -1.45 -20.82 -29.63
C ARG A 25 -2.25 -21.14 -28.38
N VAL A 26 -2.47 -22.42 -28.09
CA VAL A 26 -3.08 -22.87 -26.84
C VAL A 26 -2.14 -22.55 -25.69
N ASP A 27 -0.85 -22.84 -25.86
CA ASP A 27 0.20 -22.56 -24.87
C ASP A 27 0.28 -21.05 -24.59
N ASP A 28 0.37 -20.20 -25.62
CA ASP A 28 0.35 -18.73 -25.46
C ASP A 28 -0.88 -18.23 -24.67
N SER A 29 -2.06 -18.82 -24.88
CA SER A 29 -3.30 -18.43 -24.20
C SER A 29 -3.33 -18.92 -22.74
N LEU A 30 -2.82 -20.12 -22.49
CA LEU A 30 -2.73 -20.70 -21.15
C LEU A 30 -1.64 -20.02 -20.31
N ASP A 31 -0.53 -19.61 -20.92
CA ASP A 31 0.53 -18.84 -20.27
C ASP A 31 0.06 -17.45 -19.87
N ALA A 32 -0.73 -16.78 -20.72
CA ALA A 32 -1.38 -15.51 -20.39
C ALA A 32 -2.35 -15.66 -19.21
N LEU A 33 -3.12 -16.74 -19.16
CA LEU A 33 -4.01 -17.04 -18.03
C LEU A 33 -3.23 -17.38 -16.75
N LEU A 34 -2.20 -18.23 -16.86
CA LEU A 34 -1.35 -18.68 -15.75
C LEU A 34 -0.63 -17.50 -15.10
N SER A 35 -0.11 -16.59 -15.92
CA SER A 35 0.53 -15.35 -15.45
C SER A 35 -0.46 -14.28 -15.03
N ASN A 36 -1.76 -14.47 -15.28
CA ASN A 36 -2.81 -13.47 -15.13
C ASN A 36 -2.47 -12.14 -15.84
N ASN A 37 -2.01 -12.24 -17.09
CA ASN A 37 -1.54 -11.11 -17.90
C ASN A 37 -0.45 -10.28 -17.21
N SER A 38 0.59 -10.92 -16.70
CA SER A 38 1.69 -10.22 -16.00
C SER A 38 3.00 -10.21 -16.79
N GLY A 39 3.84 -9.22 -16.51
CA GLY A 39 5.17 -9.07 -17.09
C GLY A 39 5.90 -7.83 -16.58
N THR A 40 7.20 -7.71 -16.86
CA THR A 40 8.01 -6.53 -16.50
C THR A 40 7.76 -5.32 -17.40
N ALA A 41 6.88 -5.48 -18.38
CA ALA A 41 6.36 -4.47 -19.28
C ALA A 41 4.99 -4.95 -19.77
N ARG A 42 4.19 -4.05 -20.35
CA ARG A 42 2.88 -4.38 -20.90
C ARG A 42 2.99 -5.57 -21.86
N PRO A 43 2.19 -6.64 -21.68
CA PRO A 43 2.19 -7.76 -22.60
C PRO A 43 1.88 -7.29 -24.04
N ALA A 44 2.63 -7.78 -25.02
CA ALA A 44 2.50 -7.33 -26.41
C ALA A 44 1.11 -7.61 -27.03
N TYR A 45 0.36 -8.52 -26.43
CA TYR A 45 -1.02 -8.87 -26.82
C TYR A 45 -2.09 -8.01 -26.15
N ALA A 46 -1.71 -6.97 -25.40
CA ALA A 46 -2.67 -6.08 -24.75
C ALA A 46 -3.62 -5.43 -25.76
N VAL A 47 -4.92 -5.48 -25.47
CA VAL A 47 -5.97 -4.76 -26.18
C VAL A 47 -6.62 -3.74 -25.26
N ALA A 48 -7.22 -2.69 -25.82
CA ALA A 48 -7.94 -1.68 -25.04
C ALA A 48 -8.98 -2.34 -24.12
N GLY A 49 -8.97 -1.97 -22.84
CA GLY A 49 -9.77 -2.56 -21.77
C GLY A 49 -9.12 -3.72 -21.03
N MET A 50 -7.94 -4.19 -21.44
CA MET A 50 -7.21 -5.24 -20.72
C MET A 50 -6.61 -4.69 -19.42
N THR A 51 -6.79 -5.44 -18.34
CA THR A 51 -6.05 -5.24 -17.10
C THR A 51 -4.81 -6.15 -17.10
N TRP A 52 -3.64 -5.61 -16.72
CA TRP A 52 -2.39 -6.36 -16.66
C TRP A 52 -1.58 -6.01 -15.40
N HIS A 53 -0.72 -6.92 -14.96
CA HIS A 53 0.13 -6.74 -13.77
C HIS A 53 1.58 -6.48 -14.15
N ASP A 54 2.10 -5.34 -13.73
CA ASP A 54 3.52 -5.04 -13.80
C ASP A 54 4.26 -5.76 -12.69
N SER A 55 4.93 -6.87 -13.04
CA SER A 55 5.67 -7.67 -12.08
C SER A 55 7.00 -7.04 -11.65
N ALA A 56 7.47 -5.98 -12.32
CA ALA A 56 8.65 -5.23 -11.89
C ALA A 56 8.30 -4.24 -10.76
N ASN A 57 7.13 -3.61 -10.84
CA ASN A 57 6.71 -2.55 -9.91
C ASN A 57 5.57 -2.95 -8.97
N GLY A 58 4.92 -4.10 -9.18
CA GLY A 58 3.80 -4.60 -8.36
C GLY A 58 2.49 -3.81 -8.55
N VAL A 59 2.34 -3.12 -9.69
CA VAL A 59 1.18 -2.26 -9.97
C VAL A 59 0.27 -2.93 -11.00
N TRP A 60 -1.04 -2.83 -10.80
CA TRP A 60 -2.04 -3.22 -11.79
C TRP A 60 -2.37 -2.03 -12.69
N TYR A 61 -2.47 -2.25 -14.00
CA TYR A 61 -2.80 -1.23 -14.98
C TYR A 61 -4.03 -1.61 -15.80
N LEU A 62 -4.83 -0.62 -16.20
CA LEU A 62 -5.84 -0.71 -17.26
C LEU A 62 -5.26 -0.08 -18.54
N PHE A 63 -5.14 -0.85 -19.61
CA PHE A 63 -4.68 -0.35 -20.90
C PHE A 63 -5.85 0.23 -21.70
N ASP A 64 -5.77 1.48 -22.17
CA ASP A 64 -6.86 2.14 -22.92
C ASP A 64 -6.73 2.06 -24.45
N GLY A 65 -5.69 1.38 -24.93
CA GLY A 65 -5.33 1.31 -26.36
C GLY A 65 -4.15 2.20 -26.75
N THR A 66 -3.78 3.15 -25.90
CA THR A 66 -2.60 4.02 -26.07
C THR A 66 -1.72 4.00 -24.82
N ASP A 67 -2.34 4.27 -23.68
CA ASP A 67 -1.69 4.48 -22.39
C ASP A 67 -2.09 3.41 -21.36
N ASP A 68 -1.23 3.21 -20.37
CA ASP A 68 -1.47 2.35 -19.22
C ASP A 68 -1.88 3.19 -18.01
N TRP A 69 -3.11 3.01 -17.52
CA TRP A 69 -3.60 3.73 -16.36
C TRP A 69 -3.52 2.89 -15.08
N PRO A 70 -2.80 3.32 -14.03
CA PRO A 70 -2.65 2.52 -12.81
C PRO A 70 -3.95 2.40 -12.01
N ILE A 71 -4.32 1.16 -11.67
CA ILE A 71 -5.41 0.83 -10.76
C ILE A 71 -4.87 0.92 -9.33
N ASN A 72 -5.25 1.98 -8.64
CA ASN A 72 -4.83 2.21 -7.26
C ASN A 72 -5.86 1.64 -6.29
N ILE A 73 -5.52 0.55 -5.61
CA ILE A 73 -6.30 0.04 -4.47
C ILE A 73 -5.87 0.83 -3.25
N ARG A 74 -6.67 1.83 -2.84
CA ARG A 74 -6.49 2.45 -1.52
C ARG A 74 -7.00 1.48 -0.47
N SER A 75 -6.12 0.66 0.09
CA SER A 75 -6.42 -0.05 1.32
C SER A 75 -6.55 0.98 2.43
N GLY A 76 -7.79 1.30 2.80
CA GLY A 76 -8.13 2.23 3.89
C GLY A 76 -7.81 1.66 5.27
N SER A 77 -6.61 1.11 5.46
CA SER A 77 -6.08 0.94 6.81
C SER A 77 -5.81 2.36 7.31
N SER A 78 -6.65 2.87 8.22
CA SER A 78 -6.17 3.91 9.13
C SER A 78 -4.83 3.43 9.67
N ASN A 79 -3.82 4.30 9.72
CA ASN A 79 -2.53 4.00 10.35
C ASN A 79 -2.72 3.86 11.87
N VAL A 80 -3.53 2.88 12.29
CA VAL A 80 -3.83 2.59 13.69
C VAL A 80 -2.64 1.84 14.24
N LEU A 81 -2.07 2.39 15.29
CA LEU A 81 -0.95 1.78 15.97
C LEU A 81 -1.41 0.51 16.71
N GLY A 82 -0.70 -0.57 16.44
CA GLY A 82 -0.85 -1.86 17.12
C GLY A 82 0.08 -1.96 18.32
N SER A 83 -0.15 -2.98 19.16
CA SER A 83 0.73 -3.35 20.29
C SER A 83 1.14 -2.18 21.18
N VAL A 84 0.26 -1.19 21.36
CA VAL A 84 0.54 0.02 22.13
C VAL A 84 0.78 -0.34 23.60
N ALA A 85 1.93 0.06 24.14
CA ALA A 85 2.30 -0.16 25.53
C ALA A 85 2.98 1.08 26.12
N GLY A 86 2.98 1.18 27.46
CA GLY A 86 3.57 2.30 28.19
C GLY A 86 2.57 3.39 28.56
N THR A 87 3.03 4.33 29.41
CA THR A 87 2.21 5.44 29.95
C THR A 87 2.71 6.78 29.44
N ASP A 88 3.96 7.13 29.78
CA ASP A 88 4.62 8.36 29.31
C ASP A 88 5.70 8.06 28.26
N ALA A 89 6.32 6.88 28.30
CA ALA A 89 7.15 6.35 27.23
C ALA A 89 6.36 5.27 26.48
N ILE A 90 5.72 5.66 25.38
CA ILE A 90 4.86 4.80 24.59
C ILE A 90 5.66 4.12 23.49
N THR A 91 5.48 2.82 23.35
CA THR A 91 5.97 2.02 22.20
C THR A 91 4.78 1.45 21.45
N ALA A 92 4.86 1.40 20.13
CA ALA A 92 3.81 0.82 19.30
C ALA A 92 4.36 0.21 18.00
N THR A 93 3.52 -0.55 17.30
CA THR A 93 3.85 -1.12 15.99
C THR A 93 2.94 -0.60 14.90
N LEU A 94 3.42 -0.57 13.66
CA LEU A 94 2.62 -0.28 12.48
C LEU A 94 2.68 -1.44 11.48
N THR A 95 1.63 -1.59 10.67
CA THR A 95 1.63 -2.54 9.56
C THR A 95 1.13 -1.84 8.30
N PRO A 96 1.96 -1.70 7.26
CA PRO A 96 3.36 -2.16 7.17
C PRO A 96 4.31 -1.46 8.16
N THR A 97 5.41 -2.13 8.52
CA THR A 97 6.41 -1.63 9.48
C THR A 97 7.07 -0.35 8.97
N LEU A 98 7.20 0.63 9.86
CA LEU A 98 7.84 1.90 9.59
C LEU A 98 9.37 1.75 9.64
N THR A 99 10.08 2.35 8.68
CA THR A 99 11.56 2.38 8.66
C THR A 99 12.14 3.76 8.99
N ALA A 100 11.36 4.82 8.80
CA ALA A 100 11.67 6.20 9.15
C ALA A 100 10.38 7.01 9.29
N TYR A 101 10.39 8.05 10.13
CA TYR A 101 9.30 9.02 10.16
C TYR A 101 9.43 9.98 8.98
N ALA A 102 8.38 10.08 8.17
CA ALA A 102 8.27 11.07 7.09
C ALA A 102 7.35 12.23 7.51
N GLU A 103 7.63 13.43 7.01
CA GLU A 103 6.79 14.62 7.23
C GLU A 103 5.31 14.32 6.94
N LEU A 104 4.41 14.79 7.81
CA LEU A 104 2.96 14.56 7.74
C LEU A 104 2.50 13.09 7.86
N THR A 105 3.37 12.18 8.31
CA THR A 105 2.94 10.82 8.69
C THR A 105 1.86 10.92 9.76
N THR A 106 0.64 10.51 9.42
CA THR A 106 -0.52 10.57 10.32
C THR A 106 -0.84 9.18 10.85
N VAL A 107 -0.98 9.05 12.17
CA VAL A 107 -1.27 7.77 12.85
C VAL A 107 -2.41 7.95 13.86
N LEU A 108 -3.15 6.89 14.12
CA LEU A 108 -4.15 6.82 15.19
C LEU A 108 -3.57 6.04 16.36
N LEU A 109 -3.33 6.73 17.47
CA LEU A 109 -2.87 6.14 18.73
C LEU A 109 -4.07 5.85 19.63
N VAL A 110 -4.21 4.61 20.10
CA VAL A 110 -5.12 4.27 21.20
C VAL A 110 -4.27 3.99 22.44
N THR A 111 -4.37 4.84 23.46
CA THR A 111 -3.51 4.78 24.64
C THR A 111 -3.92 3.68 25.62
N ALA A 112 -2.94 2.94 26.14
CA ALA A 112 -3.20 1.87 27.13
C ALA A 112 -3.49 2.43 28.53
N ALA A 113 -2.88 3.57 28.88
CA ALA A 113 -3.01 4.23 30.18
C ALA A 113 -3.12 5.75 30.02
N ALA A 114 -3.61 6.42 31.06
CA ALA A 114 -3.59 7.88 31.10
C ALA A 114 -2.16 8.37 31.36
N ASN A 115 -1.68 9.35 30.60
CA ASN A 115 -0.34 9.89 30.80
C ASN A 115 -0.24 10.65 32.14
N THR A 116 0.95 10.70 32.73
CA THR A 116 1.22 11.43 33.98
C THR A 116 2.07 12.68 33.79
N GLY A 117 2.73 12.80 32.63
CA GLY A 117 3.52 13.96 32.26
C GLY A 117 3.77 14.04 30.75
N ALA A 118 4.97 14.50 30.37
CA ALA A 118 5.38 14.57 28.98
C ALA A 118 5.49 13.17 28.36
N VAL A 119 5.04 13.03 27.11
CA VAL A 119 4.94 11.74 26.43
C VAL A 119 5.95 11.64 25.29
N THR A 120 6.51 10.45 25.09
CA THR A 120 7.24 10.06 23.88
C THR A 120 6.59 8.87 23.21
N LEU A 121 6.70 8.78 21.88
CA LEU A 121 6.22 7.67 21.07
C LEU A 121 7.37 7.10 20.22
N ASP A 122 7.59 5.80 20.30
CA ASP A 122 8.46 5.03 19.41
C ASP A 122 7.62 4.02 18.61
N ILE A 123 7.61 4.16 17.29
CA ILE A 123 6.89 3.27 16.36
C ILE A 123 7.93 2.35 15.71
N ASP A 124 7.72 1.04 15.85
CA ASP A 124 8.57 -0.01 15.25
C ASP A 124 10.06 0.09 15.59
N GLY A 125 10.43 0.79 16.68
CA GLY A 125 11.82 0.96 17.10
C GLY A 125 12.63 1.91 16.21
N VAL A 126 11.97 2.73 15.39
CA VAL A 126 12.61 3.77 14.56
C VAL A 126 13.27 4.85 15.42
N GLY A 127 12.75 5.05 16.64
CA GLY A 127 13.30 5.96 17.64
C GLY A 127 12.19 6.77 18.31
N ALA A 128 12.33 6.99 19.62
CA ALA A 128 11.36 7.73 20.40
C ALA A 128 11.33 9.24 20.03
N LYS A 129 10.13 9.75 19.75
CA LYS A 129 9.87 11.18 19.47
C LYS A 129 8.91 11.75 20.50
N SER A 130 9.09 13.03 20.85
CA SER A 130 8.16 13.70 21.77
C SER A 130 6.76 13.81 21.17
N VAL A 131 5.72 13.72 22.00
CA VAL A 131 4.33 13.95 21.62
C VAL A 131 3.85 15.23 22.32
N VAL A 132 3.38 16.19 21.52
CA VAL A 132 2.99 17.54 21.98
C VAL A 132 1.58 17.91 21.51
N LYS A 133 1.00 18.94 22.12
CA LYS A 133 -0.26 19.55 21.67
C LYS A 133 -0.07 20.32 20.37
N ALA A 134 -1.16 20.77 19.74
CA ALA A 134 -1.12 21.49 18.47
C ALA A 134 -0.29 22.79 18.50
N ALA A 135 -0.14 23.41 19.68
CA ALA A 135 0.69 24.60 19.89
C ALA A 135 2.18 24.29 20.15
N GLY A 136 2.58 23.00 20.12
CA GLY A 136 3.95 22.57 20.41
C GLY A 136 4.29 22.45 21.90
N THR A 137 3.32 22.63 22.79
CA THR A 137 3.45 22.46 24.24
C THR A 137 3.45 20.98 24.63
N ALA A 138 4.31 20.60 25.58
CA ALA A 138 4.35 19.24 26.10
C ALA A 138 3.00 18.83 26.71
N LEU A 139 2.67 17.55 26.56
CA LEU A 139 1.54 16.96 27.28
C LEU A 139 1.77 17.01 28.79
N SER A 140 0.69 17.25 29.52
CA SER A 140 0.59 17.23 30.98
C SER A 140 -0.25 16.02 31.40
N GLY A 141 -0.11 15.59 32.65
CA GLY A 141 -0.84 14.43 33.15
C GLY A 141 -2.34 14.54 32.92
N GLY A 142 -2.93 13.49 32.33
CA GLY A 142 -4.35 13.38 32.00
C GLY A 142 -4.77 13.96 30.65
N ASP A 143 -3.86 14.56 29.87
CA ASP A 143 -4.17 15.02 28.50
C ASP A 143 -4.52 13.84 27.57
N LEU A 144 -3.83 12.71 27.75
CA LEU A 144 -4.17 11.43 27.17
C LEU A 144 -4.87 10.58 28.24
N VAL A 145 -6.08 10.11 27.98
CA VAL A 145 -6.85 9.25 28.89
C VAL A 145 -6.68 7.78 28.51
N SER A 146 -6.86 6.86 29.45
CA SER A 146 -6.81 5.41 29.18
C SER A 146 -7.90 5.02 28.17
N GLY A 147 -7.53 4.28 27.12
CA GLY A 147 -8.42 3.89 26.02
C GLY A 147 -8.81 5.01 25.05
N GLY A 148 -8.25 6.22 25.21
CA GLY A 148 -8.51 7.34 24.32
C GLY A 148 -7.87 7.15 22.94
N ALA A 149 -8.59 7.56 21.89
CA ALA A 149 -8.11 7.52 20.52
C ALA A 149 -7.69 8.92 20.06
N TYR A 150 -6.43 9.05 19.63
CA TYR A 150 -5.80 10.32 19.30
C TYR A 150 -5.16 10.26 17.92
N THR A 151 -5.51 11.22 17.05
CA THR A 151 -4.83 11.38 15.77
C THR A 151 -3.55 12.18 15.99
N LEU A 152 -2.42 11.61 15.59
CA LEU A 152 -1.11 12.24 15.66
C LEU A 152 -0.58 12.46 14.25
N TRP A 153 0.12 13.56 14.01
CA TRP A 153 0.92 13.73 12.80
C TRP A 153 2.37 14.04 13.15
N TYR A 154 3.31 13.57 12.33
CA TYR A 154 4.73 13.82 12.50
C TYR A 154 5.14 15.15 11.87
N ASP A 155 5.65 16.05 12.71
CA ASP A 155 6.25 17.35 12.40
C ASP A 155 7.76 17.14 12.30
N GLY A 156 8.24 16.84 11.10
CA GLY A 156 9.63 16.59 10.78
C GLY A 156 10.49 17.86 10.82
N ALA A 157 9.90 19.05 10.75
CA ALA A 157 10.61 20.30 10.97
C ALA A 157 11.08 20.46 12.43
N ASN A 158 10.31 19.93 13.39
CA ASN A 158 10.63 19.98 14.82
C ASN A 158 10.94 18.59 15.43
N ASP A 159 11.04 17.56 14.60
CA ASP A 159 11.33 16.16 14.95
C ASP A 159 10.44 15.60 16.08
N ARG A 160 9.11 15.77 15.96
CA ARG A 160 8.14 15.39 17.00
C ARG A 160 6.76 15.02 16.44
N PHE A 161 5.93 14.39 17.25
CA PHE A 161 4.51 14.17 16.96
C PHE A 161 3.64 15.26 17.58
N GLN A 162 2.61 15.69 16.87
CA GLN A 162 1.59 16.59 17.38
C GLN A 162 0.22 15.92 17.44
N VAL A 163 -0.50 16.09 18.55
CA VAL A 163 -1.88 15.64 18.69
C VAL A 163 -2.81 16.61 17.99
N VAL A 164 -3.70 16.09 17.14
CA VAL A 164 -4.72 16.90 16.46
C VAL A 164 -5.89 17.15 17.43
N GLY A 165 -6.21 18.43 17.66
CA GLY A 165 -7.41 18.84 18.40
C GLY A 165 -7.27 18.93 19.92
N LEU A 166 -6.04 18.91 20.46
CA LEU A 166 -5.69 19.05 21.88
C LEU A 166 -4.83 20.30 22.14
#